data_AF-A0AAD6ZZY3-F1
#
_entry.id   AF-A0AAD6ZZY3-F1
#
_cell.length_a   1.000
_cell.length_b   1.000
_cell.length_c   1.000
_cell.angle_alpha   90.00
_cell.angle_beta   90.00
_cell.angle_gamma   90.00
#
_symmetry.space_group_name_H-M   'P 1'
#
loop_
_entity.id
_entity.type
_entity.pdbx_description
1 polymer ?
#
loop_
_entity_poly.entity_id
_entity_poly.type
_entity_poly.pdbx_seq_one_letter_code
_entity_poly.pdbx_strand_id
1 'polypeptide(L)'
;MGLKTGARSEKSSRAPASKSQRSGKKGPGIKSKGQTAPASLPPPTGQEQDEMNGVAPPRPQIKVEDKMDEEQLTRLTTGVTLDSGPGATAPPVKTEKAAVGELRRGIIQITAVENDKQPRSLVILTGLKTLFQKQLPKMPREYIARLVYDTNSKCLAIVKRGLKVVGGICYRPFPHRGFAEIVFFATASVDQGYGAMLMDHYKAHIRATYPDMMHFLTYADNYAVGYFEKQGFSKDITLDRSVWAGYIKDYEGGTIMQCTMLRKVDYLNKPALIAAQQEAIMTKIREMSRSHVVYPGLPQFQGAKGAMTVDYRDVPGLSEGCLSDVTDVEESGWTPTMTSNPVRIISRSSDLYFMQKTMKELKEHSAAWAFLVPVNGEEVVDYYDFIKEPMDFRTMGEKLEANRYQTVEQFLDDAQLVFDNCRRYNPEGSNYVKNANKMEKFLKDRVADRIKREQ
;
A
#
# COMPACT_ATOMS: atom_id res chain seq x y z
N MET A 1 55.94 24.44 12.07
CA MET A 1 56.19 25.58 12.97
C MET A 1 55.54 26.79 12.29
N GLY A 2 54.36 27.29 12.69
CA GLY A 2 54.10 28.09 13.90
C GLY A 2 54.67 29.50 13.70
N LEU A 3 53.96 30.63 13.76
CA LEU A 3 52.82 31.05 14.60
C LEU A 3 52.32 32.45 14.13
N LYS A 4 50.99 32.68 14.27
CA LYS A 4 50.25 33.84 14.90
C LYS A 4 50.61 35.30 14.50
N THR A 5 49.75 36.34 14.57
CA THR A 5 48.41 36.67 15.12
C THR A 5 48.06 38.11 14.67
N GLY A 6 46.80 38.47 14.45
CA GLY A 6 46.05 39.36 15.37
C GLY A 6 45.25 40.41 14.58
N ALA A 7 43.91 40.33 14.61
CA ALA A 7 42.98 41.17 15.39
C ALA A 7 42.60 42.52 14.73
N ARG A 8 41.36 42.57 14.22
CA ARG A 8 40.70 43.75 13.62
C ARG A 8 39.63 44.26 14.59
N SER A 9 39.69 45.53 14.95
CA SER A 9 38.72 46.26 15.78
C SER A 9 38.53 47.64 15.15
N GLU A 10 37.35 47.92 14.59
CA GLU A 10 36.96 49.26 14.14
C GLU A 10 35.81 49.79 15.01
N LYS A 11 36.04 50.95 15.63
CA LYS A 11 35.06 51.76 16.36
C LYS A 11 34.54 52.89 15.47
N SER A 12 33.21 52.93 15.36
CA SER A 12 32.29 54.09 15.37
C SER A 12 32.87 55.53 15.33
N SER A 13 32.36 56.34 14.40
CA SER A 13 31.96 57.73 14.67
C SER A 13 30.91 58.22 13.65
N ARG A 14 29.95 59.02 14.12
CA ARG A 14 28.64 59.31 13.51
C ARG A 14 28.47 60.81 13.22
N ALA A 15 27.94 61.10 12.03
CA ALA A 15 27.06 62.21 11.57
C ALA A 15 27.51 63.70 11.65
N PRO A 16 26.86 64.60 10.87
CA PRO A 16 25.56 65.14 11.29
C PRO A 16 24.49 65.25 10.19
N ALA A 17 23.27 65.57 10.65
CA ALA A 17 22.00 65.60 9.94
C ALA A 17 21.56 67.02 9.54
N SER A 18 20.69 67.14 8.53
CA SER A 18 19.84 68.33 8.31
C SER A 18 18.37 67.94 8.28
N LYS A 19 17.58 68.55 9.16
CA LYS A 19 16.11 68.46 9.25
C LYS A 19 15.47 69.60 8.45
N SER A 20 14.34 69.32 7.77
CA SER A 20 13.24 70.30 7.64
C SER A 20 11.88 69.60 7.63
N GLN A 21 10.96 70.12 8.44
CA GLN A 21 9.56 69.71 8.66
C GLN A 21 8.69 70.01 7.42
N ARG A 22 7.81 69.10 6.95
CA ARG A 22 6.42 68.78 7.35
C ARG A 22 5.35 69.66 6.67
N SER A 23 4.54 69.07 5.78
CA SER A 23 3.13 69.43 5.58
C SER A 23 2.37 68.24 4.99
N GLY A 24 1.28 67.83 5.65
CA GLY A 24 0.49 66.66 5.26
C GLY A 24 -0.43 66.90 4.07
N LYS A 25 -0.73 65.83 3.34
CA LYS A 25 -1.95 65.65 2.56
C LYS A 25 -2.37 64.18 2.64
N LYS A 26 -3.60 63.96 3.10
CA LYS A 26 -4.27 62.65 3.14
C LYS A 26 -4.42 62.14 1.70
N GLY A 27 -3.88 60.95 1.41
CA GLY A 27 -4.17 60.17 0.21
C GLY A 27 -5.31 59.17 0.48
N PRO A 28 -6.07 58.76 -0.55
CA PRO A 28 -7.27 57.94 -0.39
C PRO A 28 -6.92 56.49 -0.04
N GLY A 29 -7.80 55.84 0.71
CA GLY A 29 -7.64 54.45 1.14
C GLY A 29 -7.48 53.49 -0.03
N ILE A 30 -6.37 52.75 -0.04
CA ILE A 30 -6.15 51.61 -0.91
C ILE A 30 -7.02 50.47 -0.38
N LYS A 31 -8.14 50.21 -1.07
CA LYS A 31 -8.81 48.91 -0.99
C LYS A 31 -7.86 47.89 -1.62
N SER A 32 -7.30 46.99 -0.83
CA SER A 32 -6.54 45.84 -1.32
C SER A 32 -7.48 44.93 -2.12
N LYS A 33 -7.47 45.07 -3.45
CA LYS A 33 -7.98 44.03 -4.33
C LYS A 33 -6.96 42.90 -4.30
N GLY A 34 -7.35 41.73 -3.79
CA GLY A 34 -6.56 40.50 -3.92
C GLY A 34 -6.29 40.25 -5.41
N GLN A 35 -5.04 39.87 -5.72
CA GLN A 35 -4.69 39.46 -7.08
C GLN A 35 -5.21 38.05 -7.26
N THR A 36 -6.39 37.92 -7.87
CA THR A 36 -6.84 36.63 -8.40
C THR A 36 -5.78 36.09 -9.36
N ALA A 37 -5.45 34.80 -9.25
CA ALA A 37 -4.64 34.09 -10.23
C ALA A 37 -5.11 34.44 -11.67
N PRO A 38 -4.18 34.71 -12.59
CA PRO A 38 -4.53 35.23 -13.92
C PRO A 38 -5.49 34.28 -14.63
N ALA A 39 -6.61 34.83 -15.10
CA ALA A 39 -7.58 34.18 -15.96
C ALA A 39 -7.03 34.01 -17.38
N SER A 40 -5.91 33.30 -17.53
CA SER A 40 -5.38 32.83 -18.81
C SER A 40 -4.11 31.99 -18.59
N LEU A 41 -4.26 30.81 -18.00
CA LEU A 41 -3.53 29.65 -18.51
C LEU A 41 -4.54 28.87 -19.36
N PRO A 42 -4.31 28.71 -20.68
CA PRO A 42 -5.20 27.90 -21.48
C PRO A 42 -5.24 26.47 -20.90
N PRO A 43 -6.37 25.76 -20.99
CA PRO A 43 -6.38 24.35 -20.63
C PRO A 43 -5.31 23.62 -21.45
N PRO A 44 -4.59 22.65 -20.86
CA PRO A 44 -3.65 21.83 -21.62
C PRO A 44 -4.40 21.19 -22.79
N THR A 45 -3.92 21.42 -24.00
CA THR A 45 -4.52 20.92 -25.23
C THR A 45 -4.18 19.46 -25.44
N GLY A 46 -5.20 18.62 -25.62
CA GLY A 46 -5.16 17.29 -26.23
C GLY A 46 -4.07 16.33 -25.72
N GLN A 47 -2.84 16.51 -26.20
CA GLN A 47 -1.72 15.61 -25.95
C GLN A 47 -1.21 15.65 -24.49
N GLU A 48 -1.27 16.79 -23.80
CA GLU A 48 -0.89 16.89 -22.37
C GLU A 48 -1.99 16.38 -21.41
N GLN A 49 -3.24 16.27 -21.87
CA GLN A 49 -4.35 15.68 -21.10
C GLN A 49 -4.45 14.15 -21.28
N ASP A 50 -4.08 13.64 -22.45
CA ASP A 50 -4.09 12.21 -22.77
C ASP A 50 -2.89 11.45 -22.15
N GLU A 51 -1.79 12.14 -21.85
CA GLU A 51 -0.63 11.57 -21.12
C GLU A 51 -0.85 11.49 -19.60
N MET A 52 -1.77 12.30 -19.03
CA MET A 52 -2.12 12.23 -17.59
C MET A 52 -3.40 11.44 -17.28
N ASN A 53 -4.31 11.27 -18.24
CA ASN A 53 -5.54 10.47 -18.06
C ASN A 53 -5.46 9.17 -18.87
N GLY A 54 -5.03 8.10 -18.22
CA GLY A 54 -5.10 6.75 -18.78
C GLY A 54 -6.54 6.36 -19.13
N VAL A 55 -6.92 6.49 -20.40
CA VAL A 55 -8.19 6.01 -20.93
C VAL A 55 -8.13 4.48 -21.09
N ALA A 56 -8.93 3.76 -20.30
CA ALA A 56 -9.16 2.33 -20.47
C ALA A 56 -10.35 2.08 -21.43
N PRO A 57 -10.27 1.11 -22.37
CA PRO A 57 -11.41 0.69 -23.19
C PRO A 57 -12.44 -0.12 -22.36
N PRO A 58 -13.68 -0.30 -22.86
CA PRO A 58 -14.81 -0.76 -22.04
C PRO A 58 -14.64 -2.21 -21.56
N ARG A 59 -14.93 -2.45 -20.28
CA ARG A 59 -14.87 -3.77 -19.63
C ARG A 59 -16.00 -4.70 -20.09
N PRO A 60 -15.75 -5.99 -20.36
CA PRO A 60 -16.78 -7.02 -20.30
C PRO A 60 -17.15 -7.33 -18.83
N GLN A 61 -18.43 -7.62 -18.63
CA GLN A 61 -19.07 -7.85 -17.32
C GLN A 61 -18.40 -9.00 -16.54
N ILE A 62 -17.92 -8.72 -15.32
CA ILE A 62 -17.43 -9.72 -14.37
C ILE A 62 -18.54 -9.95 -13.34
N LYS A 63 -18.95 -11.21 -13.21
CA LYS A 63 -19.93 -11.70 -12.23
C LYS A 63 -19.40 -11.50 -10.81
N VAL A 64 -20.22 -10.89 -9.97
CA VAL A 64 -19.99 -10.73 -8.53
C VAL A 64 -20.37 -12.04 -7.86
N GLU A 65 -19.38 -12.88 -7.59
CA GLU A 65 -19.51 -13.98 -6.62
C GLU A 65 -18.29 -13.95 -5.71
N ASP A 66 -18.48 -13.29 -4.58
CA ASP A 66 -17.89 -13.65 -3.29
C ASP A 66 -18.87 -13.12 -2.23
N LYS A 67 -20.00 -13.84 -2.09
CA LYS A 67 -20.74 -13.78 -0.83
C LYS A 67 -19.85 -14.48 0.19
N MET A 68 -19.38 -13.73 1.18
CA MET A 68 -18.78 -14.33 2.37
C MET A 68 -19.80 -15.31 2.97
N ASP A 69 -19.39 -16.57 3.14
CA ASP A 69 -20.23 -17.63 3.71
C ASP A 69 -20.73 -17.21 5.10
N GLU A 70 -22.06 -17.10 5.27
CA GLU A 70 -22.71 -16.83 6.56
C GLU A 70 -22.32 -17.82 7.66
N GLU A 71 -21.85 -19.02 7.28
CA GLU A 71 -21.31 -20.04 8.18
C GLU A 71 -19.98 -19.64 8.85
N GLN A 72 -19.15 -18.83 8.18
CA GLN A 72 -17.90 -18.32 8.79
C GLN A 72 -18.17 -17.17 9.76
N LEU A 73 -19.20 -16.35 9.46
CA LEU A 73 -19.63 -15.29 10.36
C LEU A 73 -20.25 -15.90 11.62
N THR A 74 -21.13 -16.90 11.50
CA THR A 74 -21.76 -17.57 12.64
C THR A 74 -20.75 -18.33 13.52
N ARG A 75 -19.67 -18.89 12.96
CA ARG A 75 -18.58 -19.51 13.77
C ARG A 75 -17.75 -18.53 14.59
N LEU A 76 -17.73 -17.25 14.20
CA LEU A 76 -17.09 -16.18 14.98
C LEU A 76 -18.02 -15.63 16.07
N THR A 77 -19.35 -15.68 15.85
CA THR A 77 -20.35 -15.20 16.80
C THR A 77 -20.82 -16.25 17.82
N THR A 78 -20.73 -17.55 17.49
CA THR A 78 -21.05 -18.64 18.41
C THR A 78 -19.76 -19.27 18.91
N GLY A 79 -19.31 -18.82 20.09
CA GLY A 79 -18.21 -19.46 20.82
C GLY A 79 -18.58 -20.88 21.24
N VAL A 80 -18.56 -21.83 20.30
CA VAL A 80 -18.74 -23.25 20.55
C VAL A 80 -17.38 -23.95 20.54
N THR A 81 -17.05 -24.41 21.74
CA THR A 81 -15.98 -25.27 22.21
C THR A 81 -15.49 -26.34 21.23
N LEU A 82 -14.18 -26.39 21.00
CA LEU A 82 -13.47 -27.65 20.70
C LEU A 82 -13.22 -28.34 22.02
N ASP A 83 -14.16 -29.18 22.48
CA ASP A 83 -13.97 -29.97 23.68
C ASP A 83 -13.45 -31.39 23.34
N SER A 84 -12.25 -31.67 23.85
CA SER A 84 -11.83 -32.89 24.53
C SER A 84 -12.65 -34.17 24.28
N GLY A 85 -12.32 -34.89 23.21
CA GLY A 85 -12.58 -36.33 23.04
C GLY A 85 -11.39 -36.98 22.32
N PRO A 86 -11.09 -38.28 22.53
CA PRO A 86 -9.93 -38.94 21.92
C PRO A 86 -10.19 -39.16 20.43
N GLY A 87 -9.94 -38.12 19.67
CA GLY A 87 -10.25 -38.02 18.25
C GLY A 87 -9.90 -36.63 17.77
N ALA A 88 -8.63 -36.27 17.86
CA ALA A 88 -8.11 -35.03 17.30
C ALA A 88 -8.39 -35.03 15.79
N THR A 89 -9.47 -34.38 15.37
CA THR A 89 -9.67 -34.02 13.98
C THR A 89 -8.65 -32.93 13.67
N ALA A 90 -7.70 -33.29 12.82
CA ALA A 90 -6.59 -32.46 12.40
C ALA A 90 -7.05 -31.04 12.03
N PRO A 91 -6.20 -30.01 12.24
CA PRO A 91 -6.51 -28.65 11.81
C PRO A 91 -6.96 -28.64 10.34
N PRO A 92 -7.88 -27.74 9.93
CA PRO A 92 -8.40 -27.72 8.57
C PRO A 92 -7.23 -27.65 7.59
N VAL A 93 -7.06 -28.71 6.82
CA VAL A 93 -5.98 -28.83 5.84
C VAL A 93 -6.20 -27.72 4.84
N LYS A 94 -5.38 -26.65 4.91
CA LYS A 94 -5.39 -25.58 3.91
C LYS A 94 -5.24 -26.26 2.54
N THR A 95 -6.26 -26.14 1.70
CA THR A 95 -6.28 -26.73 0.36
C THR A 95 -5.02 -26.27 -0.37
N GLU A 96 -4.16 -27.23 -0.72
CA GLU A 96 -2.90 -26.95 -1.37
C GLU A 96 -3.15 -26.27 -2.73
N LYS A 97 -2.38 -25.22 -3.05
CA LYS A 97 -2.49 -24.54 -4.33
C LYS A 97 -2.17 -25.51 -5.48
N ALA A 98 -3.01 -25.48 -6.52
CA ALA A 98 -2.92 -26.40 -7.66
C ALA A 98 -1.52 -26.48 -8.28
N ALA A 99 -0.83 -25.35 -8.46
CA ALA A 99 0.53 -25.32 -9.01
C ALA A 99 1.56 -26.13 -8.19
N VAL A 100 1.47 -26.08 -6.85
CA VAL A 100 2.36 -26.84 -5.96
C VAL A 100 2.06 -28.33 -6.05
N GLY A 101 0.77 -28.67 -6.12
CA GLY A 101 0.33 -30.04 -6.37
C GLY A 101 0.80 -30.58 -7.73
N GLU A 102 0.72 -29.79 -8.79
CA GLU A 102 1.22 -30.16 -10.12
C GLU A 102 2.75 -30.38 -10.13
N LEU A 103 3.51 -29.53 -9.42
CA LEU A 103 4.96 -29.66 -9.29
C LEU A 103 5.33 -30.94 -8.55
N ARG A 104 4.67 -31.23 -7.43
CA ARG A 104 4.88 -32.43 -6.63
C ARG A 104 4.58 -33.72 -7.42
N ARG A 105 3.57 -33.68 -8.28
CA ARG A 105 3.21 -34.79 -9.18
C ARG A 105 4.11 -34.90 -10.43
N GLY A 106 5.09 -33.99 -10.59
CA GLY A 106 5.98 -33.96 -11.75
C GLY A 106 5.27 -33.61 -13.07
N ILE A 107 4.11 -32.96 -13.01
CA ILE A 107 3.38 -32.50 -14.21
C ILE A 107 4.06 -31.27 -14.81
N ILE A 108 4.57 -30.41 -13.94
CA ILE A 108 5.39 -29.25 -14.27
C ILE A 108 6.80 -29.42 -13.69
N GLN A 109 7.75 -28.71 -14.29
CA GLN A 109 9.13 -28.61 -13.82
C GLN A 109 9.59 -27.15 -13.92
N ILE A 110 10.39 -26.72 -12.94
CA ILE A 110 11.06 -25.41 -12.98
C ILE A 110 12.45 -25.62 -13.59
N THR A 111 12.71 -24.98 -14.72
CA THR A 111 13.94 -25.18 -15.50
C THR A 111 14.64 -23.85 -15.72
N ALA A 112 15.89 -23.74 -15.26
CA ALA A 112 16.77 -22.64 -15.66
C ALA A 112 17.24 -22.87 -17.10
N VAL A 113 17.18 -21.85 -17.93
CA VAL A 113 17.49 -21.93 -19.36
C VAL A 113 18.17 -20.66 -19.82
N GLU A 114 19.15 -20.82 -20.71
CA GLU A 114 19.92 -19.74 -21.32
C GLU A 114 20.14 -20.03 -22.81
N ASN A 115 20.63 -19.04 -23.55
CA ASN A 115 20.97 -19.25 -24.95
C ASN A 115 22.34 -19.95 -25.10
N ASP A 116 22.35 -21.24 -24.82
CA ASP A 116 23.48 -22.17 -24.97
C ASP A 116 23.60 -22.77 -26.38
N LYS A 117 22.74 -22.31 -27.32
CA LYS A 117 22.58 -22.82 -28.69
C LYS A 117 22.13 -24.29 -28.78
N GLN A 118 21.69 -24.91 -27.68
CA GLN A 118 21.15 -26.26 -27.70
C GLN A 118 19.70 -26.27 -28.17
N PRO A 119 19.27 -27.28 -28.98
CA PRO A 119 17.90 -27.36 -29.49
C PRO A 119 16.84 -27.30 -28.38
N ARG A 120 17.07 -28.01 -27.27
CA ARG A 120 16.14 -28.04 -26.13
C ARG A 120 15.96 -26.65 -25.51
N SER A 121 17.06 -25.95 -25.24
CA SER A 121 17.04 -24.60 -24.65
C SER A 121 16.36 -23.61 -25.60
N LEU A 122 16.66 -23.69 -26.89
CA LEU A 122 16.02 -22.85 -27.92
C LEU A 122 14.50 -23.08 -28.01
N VAL A 123 14.02 -24.32 -27.88
CA VAL A 123 12.57 -24.61 -27.84
C VAL A 123 11.91 -23.92 -26.64
N ILE A 124 12.52 -24.04 -25.45
CA ILE A 124 11.99 -23.42 -24.23
C ILE A 124 12.05 -21.88 -24.32
N LEU A 125 13.16 -21.31 -24.76
CA LEU A 125 13.30 -19.86 -24.97
C LEU A 125 12.28 -19.34 -26.00
N THR A 126 12.02 -20.10 -27.06
CA THR A 126 10.98 -19.75 -28.04
C THR A 126 9.58 -19.79 -27.43
N GLY A 127 9.32 -20.77 -26.56
CA GLY A 127 8.09 -20.84 -25.76
C GLY A 127 7.94 -19.63 -24.84
N LEU A 128 9.01 -19.24 -24.12
CA LEU A 128 9.04 -18.05 -23.26
C LEU A 128 8.82 -16.76 -24.04
N LYS A 129 9.52 -16.57 -25.17
CA LYS A 129 9.31 -15.45 -26.08
C LYS A 129 7.84 -15.34 -26.47
N THR A 130 7.24 -16.45 -26.89
CA THR A 130 5.84 -16.48 -27.32
C THR A 130 4.88 -16.18 -26.16
N LEU A 131 5.19 -16.66 -24.95
CA LEU A 131 4.44 -16.34 -23.75
C LEU A 131 4.51 -14.84 -23.43
N PHE A 132 5.71 -14.26 -23.36
CA PHE A 132 5.90 -12.84 -23.06
C PHE A 132 5.24 -11.95 -24.11
N GLN A 133 5.36 -12.27 -25.41
CA GLN A 133 4.68 -11.52 -26.47
C GLN A 133 3.15 -11.50 -26.33
N LYS A 134 2.56 -12.56 -25.75
CA LYS A 134 1.11 -12.63 -25.51
C LYS A 134 0.70 -11.89 -24.23
N GLN A 135 1.49 -12.02 -23.17
CA GLN A 135 1.15 -11.48 -21.84
C GLN A 135 1.57 -10.03 -21.64
N LEU A 136 2.51 -9.53 -22.46
CA LEU A 136 3.04 -8.16 -22.41
C LEU A 136 2.80 -7.45 -23.75
N PRO A 137 1.54 -7.14 -24.12
CA PRO A 137 1.20 -6.60 -25.44
C PRO A 137 1.76 -5.19 -25.69
N LYS A 138 2.07 -4.44 -24.62
CA LYS A 138 2.70 -3.11 -24.71
C LYS A 138 4.18 -3.17 -25.09
N MET A 139 4.82 -4.34 -24.95
CA MET A 139 6.24 -4.52 -25.24
C MET A 139 6.43 -4.95 -26.70
N PRO A 140 7.30 -4.28 -27.48
CA PRO A 140 7.54 -4.65 -28.87
C PRO A 140 8.02 -6.11 -29.01
N ARG A 141 7.48 -6.81 -30.01
CA ARG A 141 7.70 -8.27 -30.17
C ARG A 141 9.16 -8.59 -30.46
N GLU A 142 9.80 -7.75 -31.26
CA GLU A 142 11.22 -7.81 -31.64
C GLU A 142 12.10 -7.53 -30.42
N TYR A 143 11.69 -6.58 -29.57
CA TYR A 143 12.39 -6.27 -28.33
C TYR A 143 12.40 -7.46 -27.36
N ILE A 144 11.24 -8.10 -27.17
CA ILE A 144 11.13 -9.32 -26.36
C ILE A 144 12.03 -10.42 -26.93
N ALA A 145 11.96 -10.68 -28.23
CA ALA A 145 12.76 -11.71 -28.88
C ALA A 145 14.26 -11.45 -28.68
N ARG A 146 14.70 -10.21 -28.92
CA ARG A 146 16.11 -9.81 -28.75
C ARG A 146 16.61 -10.08 -27.35
N LEU A 147 15.84 -9.74 -26.31
CA LEU A 147 16.27 -9.92 -24.92
C LEU A 147 16.16 -11.35 -24.41
N VAL A 148 15.16 -12.12 -24.86
CA VAL A 148 15.03 -13.54 -24.48
C VAL A 148 16.15 -14.39 -25.06
N TYR A 149 16.62 -14.08 -26.28
CA TYR A 149 17.76 -14.77 -26.90
C TYR A 149 19.12 -14.11 -26.62
N ASP A 150 19.16 -13.02 -25.87
CA ASP A 150 20.41 -12.35 -25.51
C ASP A 150 21.26 -13.24 -24.60
N THR A 151 22.57 -13.32 -24.85
CA THR A 151 23.47 -14.20 -24.09
C THR A 151 23.71 -13.74 -22.65
N ASN A 152 23.52 -12.44 -22.38
CA ASN A 152 23.62 -11.87 -21.03
C ASN A 152 22.30 -12.01 -20.25
N SER A 153 21.20 -12.35 -20.93
CA SER A 153 19.94 -12.68 -20.29
C SER A 153 19.88 -14.17 -19.95
N LYS A 154 19.28 -14.48 -18.81
CA LYS A 154 18.98 -15.84 -18.35
C LYS A 154 17.48 -15.94 -18.12
N CYS A 155 16.94 -17.14 -18.19
CA CYS A 155 15.53 -17.38 -17.97
C CYS A 155 15.30 -18.50 -16.94
N LEU A 156 14.20 -18.39 -16.21
CA LEU A 156 13.65 -19.46 -15.40
C LEU A 156 12.23 -19.77 -15.89
N ALA A 157 11.97 -20.99 -16.34
CA ALA A 157 10.71 -21.38 -16.97
C ALA A 157 9.96 -22.43 -16.15
N ILE A 158 8.62 -22.32 -16.12
CA ILE A 158 7.74 -23.43 -15.77
C ILE A 158 7.41 -24.19 -17.05
N VAL A 159 7.81 -25.46 -17.09
CA VAL A 159 7.69 -26.32 -18.26
C VAL A 159 6.77 -27.49 -17.93
N LYS A 160 5.69 -27.66 -18.70
CA LYS A 160 4.83 -28.86 -18.69
C LYS A 160 5.40 -29.93 -19.63
N ARG A 161 4.84 -31.14 -19.55
CA ARG A 161 5.14 -32.25 -20.49
C ARG A 161 5.13 -31.76 -21.94
N GLY A 162 6.10 -32.22 -22.72
CA GLY A 162 6.28 -31.81 -24.12
C GLY A 162 6.94 -30.44 -24.31
N LEU A 163 7.75 -29.98 -23.34
CA LEU A 163 8.45 -28.68 -23.38
C LEU A 163 7.53 -27.45 -23.48
N LYS A 164 6.24 -27.60 -23.11
CA LYS A 164 5.27 -26.51 -23.16
C LYS A 164 5.53 -25.54 -22.01
N VAL A 165 5.89 -24.31 -22.34
CA VAL A 165 6.10 -23.23 -21.36
C VAL A 165 4.76 -22.68 -20.89
N VAL A 166 4.58 -22.59 -19.56
CA VAL A 166 3.36 -22.03 -18.92
C VAL A 166 3.63 -20.84 -18.02
N GLY A 167 4.90 -20.53 -17.77
CA GLY A 167 5.32 -19.35 -17.00
C GLY A 167 6.81 -19.15 -17.13
N GLY A 168 7.27 -17.93 -16.89
CA GLY A 168 8.70 -17.69 -16.81
C GLY A 168 9.11 -16.29 -16.40
N ILE A 169 10.38 -16.20 -16.03
CA ILE A 169 11.09 -14.97 -15.69
C ILE A 169 12.29 -14.88 -16.63
N CYS A 170 12.43 -13.76 -17.33
CA CYS A 170 13.66 -13.38 -18.02
C CYS A 170 14.37 -12.33 -17.16
N TYR A 171 15.64 -12.55 -16.87
CA TYR A 171 16.42 -11.68 -15.99
C TYR A 171 17.85 -11.51 -16.48
N ARG A 172 18.48 -10.41 -16.08
CA ARG A 172 19.90 -10.12 -16.33
C ARG A 172 20.64 -10.04 -15.01
N PRO A 173 21.54 -10.99 -14.71
CA PRO A 173 22.33 -10.96 -13.48
C PRO A 173 23.48 -9.96 -13.59
N PHE A 174 23.74 -9.21 -12.52
CA PHE A 174 24.94 -8.38 -12.36
C PHE A 174 25.69 -8.80 -11.09
N PRO A 175 26.39 -9.95 -11.08
CA PRO A 175 26.96 -10.53 -9.86
C PRO A 175 27.92 -9.58 -9.14
N HIS A 176 28.78 -8.88 -9.87
CA HIS A 176 29.73 -7.91 -9.31
C HIS A 176 29.07 -6.67 -8.66
N ARG A 177 27.79 -6.43 -8.95
CA ARG A 177 27.00 -5.31 -8.42
C ARG A 177 25.96 -5.77 -7.38
N GLY A 178 25.87 -7.08 -7.12
CA GLY A 178 24.98 -7.64 -6.11
C GLY A 178 23.49 -7.58 -6.45
N PHE A 179 23.10 -7.31 -7.70
CA PHE A 179 21.69 -7.26 -8.10
C PHE A 179 21.39 -7.96 -9.44
N ALA A 180 20.13 -8.33 -9.65
CA ALA A 180 19.61 -8.79 -10.94
C ALA A 180 18.48 -7.89 -11.43
N GLU A 181 18.44 -7.61 -12.73
CA GLU A 181 17.30 -6.97 -13.38
C GLU A 181 16.29 -8.04 -13.80
N ILE A 182 15.05 -7.97 -13.32
CA ILE A 182 13.95 -8.76 -13.88
C ILE A 182 13.39 -7.99 -15.07
N VAL A 183 13.65 -8.53 -16.26
CA VAL A 183 13.28 -7.92 -17.55
C VAL A 183 11.85 -8.27 -17.91
N PHE A 184 11.49 -9.55 -17.84
CA PHE A 184 10.13 -10.01 -18.13
C PHE A 184 9.65 -10.99 -17.07
N PHE A 185 8.38 -10.87 -16.72
CA PHE A 185 7.68 -11.80 -15.85
C PHE A 185 6.30 -12.08 -16.43
N ALA A 186 5.95 -13.34 -16.64
CA ALA A 186 4.62 -13.71 -17.11
C ALA A 186 4.25 -15.16 -16.77
N THR A 187 2.96 -15.40 -16.58
CA THR A 187 2.37 -16.74 -16.50
C THR A 187 1.20 -16.85 -17.47
N ALA A 188 0.95 -18.05 -18.00
CA ALA A 188 -0.14 -18.30 -18.94
C ALA A 188 -1.52 -18.22 -18.28
N SER A 189 -1.59 -18.49 -16.98
CA SER A 189 -2.79 -18.32 -16.15
C SER A 189 -2.45 -17.48 -14.92
N VAL A 190 -3.33 -16.52 -14.61
CA VAL A 190 -3.17 -15.61 -13.46
C VAL A 190 -3.66 -16.29 -12.17
N ASP A 191 -4.65 -17.19 -12.27
CA ASP A 191 -5.39 -17.71 -11.10
C ASP A 191 -4.85 -19.02 -10.51
N GLN A 192 -3.83 -19.65 -11.12
CA GLN A 192 -3.37 -20.98 -10.69
C GLN A 192 -2.22 -20.94 -9.67
N GLY A 193 -1.83 -19.76 -9.17
CA GLY A 193 -0.75 -19.62 -8.20
C GLY A 193 0.66 -19.83 -8.75
N TYR A 194 0.81 -20.04 -10.06
CA TYR A 194 2.10 -20.18 -10.72
C TYR A 194 3.03 -18.99 -10.49
N GLY A 195 2.47 -17.77 -10.47
CA GLY A 195 3.30 -16.56 -10.35
C GLY A 195 4.04 -16.47 -9.02
N ALA A 196 3.37 -16.75 -7.90
CA ALA A 196 4.01 -16.74 -6.58
C ALA A 196 5.05 -17.86 -6.45
N MET A 197 4.68 -19.08 -6.88
CA MET A 197 5.60 -20.22 -6.88
C MET A 197 6.84 -19.95 -7.73
N LEU A 198 6.67 -19.39 -8.93
CA LEU A 198 7.79 -19.05 -9.82
C LEU A 198 8.76 -18.05 -9.20
N MET A 199 8.23 -17.04 -8.49
CA MET A 199 9.06 -16.08 -7.78
C MET A 199 9.81 -16.71 -6.61
N ASP A 200 9.17 -17.60 -5.84
CA ASP A 200 9.83 -18.32 -4.75
C ASP A 200 10.98 -19.20 -5.29
N HIS A 201 10.74 -19.92 -6.39
CA HIS A 201 11.77 -20.70 -7.08
C HIS A 201 12.86 -19.82 -7.70
N TYR A 202 12.51 -18.63 -8.19
CA TYR A 202 13.49 -17.67 -8.69
C TYR A 202 14.42 -17.19 -7.57
N LYS A 203 13.88 -16.81 -6.42
CA LYS A 203 14.69 -16.41 -5.25
C LYS A 203 15.62 -17.54 -4.79
N ALA A 204 15.10 -18.76 -4.72
CA ALA A 204 15.90 -19.94 -4.37
C ALA A 204 17.00 -20.22 -5.42
N HIS A 205 16.67 -20.12 -6.71
CA HIS A 205 17.63 -20.29 -7.81
C HIS A 205 18.73 -19.24 -7.77
N ILE A 206 18.38 -17.96 -7.63
CA ILE A 206 19.38 -16.88 -7.54
C ILE A 206 20.29 -17.09 -6.34
N ARG A 207 19.74 -17.41 -5.16
CA ARG A 207 20.57 -17.65 -3.98
C ARG A 207 21.55 -18.80 -4.18
N ALA A 208 21.13 -19.87 -4.85
CA ALA A 208 21.97 -21.02 -5.12
C ALA A 208 23.05 -20.72 -6.17
N THR A 209 22.72 -19.94 -7.21
CA THR A 209 23.62 -19.64 -8.34
C THR A 209 24.53 -18.43 -8.08
N TYR A 210 24.05 -17.43 -7.37
CA TYR A 210 24.72 -16.16 -7.09
C TYR A 210 24.55 -15.77 -5.61
N PRO A 211 25.33 -16.34 -4.68
CA PRO A 211 25.14 -16.17 -3.24
C PRO A 211 25.17 -14.72 -2.75
N ASP A 212 25.97 -13.87 -3.39
CA ASP A 212 26.13 -12.45 -3.03
C ASP A 212 25.10 -11.54 -3.72
N MET A 213 24.31 -12.06 -4.67
CA MET A 213 23.31 -11.29 -5.39
C MET A 213 21.98 -11.31 -4.63
N MET A 214 21.76 -10.27 -3.84
CA MET A 214 20.65 -10.20 -2.88
C MET A 214 19.50 -9.28 -3.29
N HIS A 215 19.69 -8.49 -4.35
CA HIS A 215 18.73 -7.48 -4.77
C HIS A 215 18.16 -7.76 -6.16
N PHE A 216 16.88 -7.46 -6.35
CA PHE A 216 16.21 -7.50 -7.64
C PHE A 216 15.64 -6.14 -7.95
N LEU A 217 15.87 -5.67 -9.18
CA LEU A 217 15.28 -4.46 -9.71
C LEU A 217 14.39 -4.81 -10.90
N THR A 218 13.25 -4.14 -11.01
CA THR A 218 12.34 -4.32 -12.14
C THR A 218 11.54 -3.06 -12.38
N TYR A 219 11.17 -2.83 -13.64
CA TYR A 219 10.13 -1.87 -13.99
C TYR A 219 8.81 -2.63 -14.11
N ALA A 220 7.91 -2.38 -13.17
CA ALA A 220 6.58 -2.98 -13.15
C ALA A 220 5.57 -2.06 -13.82
N ASP A 221 4.75 -2.61 -14.71
CA ASP A 221 3.53 -1.94 -15.17
C ASP A 221 2.60 -1.67 -13.98
N ASN A 222 1.80 -0.60 -14.06
CA ASN A 222 0.87 -0.21 -12.98
C ASN A 222 -0.07 -1.33 -12.52
N TYR A 223 -0.45 -2.24 -13.42
CA TYR A 223 -1.28 -3.42 -13.10
C TYR A 223 -0.52 -4.52 -12.33
N ALA A 224 0.81 -4.56 -12.46
CA ALA A 224 1.68 -5.58 -11.86
C ALA A 224 2.27 -5.14 -10.51
N VAL A 225 2.23 -3.86 -10.16
CA VAL A 225 2.77 -3.32 -8.89
C VAL A 225 2.26 -4.11 -7.68
N GLY A 226 0.94 -4.32 -7.58
CA GLY A 226 0.36 -5.07 -6.46
C GLY A 226 0.76 -6.55 -6.42
N TYR A 227 1.11 -7.15 -7.56
CA TYR A 227 1.70 -8.49 -7.58
C TYR A 227 3.12 -8.47 -7.00
N PHE A 228 3.96 -7.54 -7.45
CA PHE A 228 5.35 -7.40 -7.00
C PHE A 228 5.43 -7.02 -5.51
N GLU A 229 4.55 -6.15 -5.01
CA GLU A 229 4.42 -5.83 -3.59
C GLU A 229 4.17 -7.09 -2.75
N LYS A 230 3.24 -7.96 -3.18
CA LYS A 230 3.00 -9.26 -2.53
C LYS A 230 4.20 -10.21 -2.59
N GLN A 231 5.11 -10.01 -3.55
CA GLN A 231 6.36 -10.75 -3.64
C GLN A 231 7.51 -10.10 -2.84
N GLY A 232 7.25 -9.01 -2.09
CA GLY A 232 8.25 -8.32 -1.29
C GLY A 232 9.11 -7.32 -2.08
N PHE A 233 8.57 -6.79 -3.19
CA PHE A 233 9.13 -5.60 -3.84
C PHE A 233 8.56 -4.34 -3.21
N SER A 234 9.35 -3.28 -3.17
CA SER A 234 8.98 -1.94 -2.72
C SER A 234 9.30 -0.93 -3.81
N LYS A 235 8.58 0.20 -3.82
CA LYS A 235 8.93 1.38 -4.64
C LYS A 235 10.11 2.15 -4.06
N ASP A 236 10.44 1.90 -2.79
CA ASP A 236 11.62 2.48 -2.15
C ASP A 236 12.89 1.72 -2.58
N ILE A 237 13.75 2.41 -3.32
CA ILE A 237 14.99 1.86 -3.88
C ILE A 237 16.12 2.20 -2.93
N THR A 238 16.48 1.25 -2.08
CA THR A 238 17.56 1.41 -1.09
C THR A 238 18.95 1.20 -1.68
N LEU A 239 19.06 0.60 -2.87
CA LEU A 239 20.33 0.50 -3.59
C LEU A 239 20.76 1.87 -4.11
N ASP A 240 22.01 2.23 -3.83
CA ASP A 240 22.61 3.46 -4.33
C ASP A 240 22.52 3.55 -5.85
N ARG A 241 22.16 4.74 -6.36
CA ARG A 241 21.92 4.97 -7.78
C ARG A 241 23.14 4.63 -8.64
N SER A 242 24.36 4.80 -8.14
CA SER A 242 25.60 4.44 -8.87
C SER A 242 25.77 2.93 -9.12
N VAL A 243 25.06 2.10 -8.34
CA VAL A 243 25.10 0.64 -8.48
C VAL A 243 24.29 0.18 -9.70
N TRP A 244 23.15 0.82 -9.98
CA TRP A 244 22.18 0.31 -10.96
C TRP A 244 21.86 1.25 -12.12
N ALA A 245 22.03 2.56 -11.96
CA ALA A 245 21.70 3.51 -13.02
C ALA A 245 22.60 3.31 -14.24
N GLY A 246 21.97 3.26 -15.43
CA GLY A 246 22.64 2.98 -16.70
C GLY A 246 22.87 1.48 -17.00
N TYR A 247 22.62 0.59 -16.03
CA TYR A 247 22.73 -0.87 -16.23
C TYR A 247 21.39 -1.52 -16.55
N ILE A 248 20.32 -1.05 -15.91
CA ILE A 248 18.96 -1.49 -16.18
C ILE A 248 18.32 -0.67 -17.29
N LYS A 249 17.26 -1.20 -17.92
CA LYS A 249 16.49 -0.48 -18.93
C LYS A 249 15.32 0.26 -18.30
N ASP A 250 15.20 1.52 -18.67
CA ASP A 250 14.06 2.36 -18.30
C ASP A 250 12.91 2.06 -19.26
N TYR A 251 11.71 1.85 -18.70
CA TYR A 251 10.49 1.62 -19.46
C TYR A 251 9.51 2.74 -19.18
N GLU A 252 9.07 3.40 -20.25
CA GLU A 252 8.08 4.47 -20.17
C GLU A 252 6.77 3.95 -19.56
N GLY A 253 6.26 4.66 -18.55
CA GLY A 253 5.06 4.26 -17.82
C GLY A 253 5.26 3.09 -16.83
N GLY A 254 6.48 2.59 -16.66
CA GLY A 254 6.83 1.59 -15.65
C GLY A 254 7.20 2.21 -14.31
N THR A 255 6.80 1.57 -13.21
CA THR A 255 7.25 1.93 -11.86
C THR A 255 8.48 1.10 -11.50
N ILE A 256 9.60 1.73 -11.20
CA ILE A 256 10.78 1.02 -10.67
C ILE A 256 10.48 0.43 -9.29
N MET A 257 10.85 -0.82 -9.07
CA MET A 257 10.65 -1.53 -7.82
C MET A 257 11.88 -2.36 -7.45
N GLN A 258 12.18 -2.43 -6.16
CA GLN A 258 13.27 -3.20 -5.58
C GLN A 258 12.76 -4.31 -4.65
N CYS A 259 13.30 -5.53 -4.78
CA CYS A 259 13.18 -6.57 -3.76
C CYS A 259 14.57 -6.89 -3.18
N THR A 260 14.67 -6.91 -1.85
CA THR A 260 15.86 -7.40 -1.16
C THR A 260 15.54 -8.74 -0.51
N MET A 261 16.29 -9.79 -0.84
CA MET A 261 16.08 -11.12 -0.28
C MET A 261 16.43 -11.19 1.21
N LEU A 262 15.72 -12.03 1.94
CA LEU A 262 16.03 -12.34 3.34
C LEU A 262 17.02 -13.50 3.40
N ARG A 263 18.17 -13.30 4.07
CA ARG A 263 19.27 -14.29 4.10
C ARG A 263 18.88 -15.63 4.74
N LYS A 264 18.11 -15.59 5.83
CA LYS A 264 17.77 -16.78 6.63
C LYS A 264 16.47 -17.47 6.22
N VAL A 265 15.82 -17.00 5.15
CA VAL A 265 14.49 -17.50 4.74
C VAL A 265 14.63 -18.45 3.57
N ASP A 266 14.15 -19.69 3.76
CA ASP A 266 13.85 -20.59 2.67
C ASP A 266 12.49 -20.22 2.06
N TYR A 267 12.53 -19.61 0.86
CA TYR A 267 11.33 -19.18 0.16
C TYR A 267 10.46 -20.34 -0.33
N LEU A 268 11.03 -21.53 -0.53
CA LEU A 268 10.27 -22.71 -0.96
C LEU A 268 9.48 -23.33 0.20
N ASN A 269 9.95 -23.17 1.44
CA ASN A 269 9.31 -23.67 2.65
C ASN A 269 8.79 -22.56 3.58
N LYS A 270 8.49 -21.38 3.03
CA LYS A 270 7.96 -20.24 3.81
C LYS A 270 6.68 -20.56 4.60
N PRO A 271 5.72 -21.41 4.15
CA PRO A 271 4.52 -21.68 4.95
C PRO A 271 4.84 -22.41 6.26
N ALA A 272 5.77 -23.36 6.24
CA ALA A 272 6.19 -24.07 7.45
C ALA A 272 6.98 -23.15 8.39
N LEU A 273 7.85 -22.28 7.83
CA LEU A 273 8.57 -21.29 8.61
C LEU A 273 7.61 -20.35 9.37
N ILE A 274 6.62 -19.80 8.67
CA ILE A 274 5.62 -18.89 9.27
C ILE A 274 4.76 -19.64 10.29
N ALA A 275 4.34 -20.88 10.00
CA ALA A 275 3.58 -21.69 10.94
C ALA A 275 4.37 -21.95 12.24
N ALA A 276 5.65 -22.32 12.14
CA ALA A 276 6.51 -22.54 13.30
C ALA A 276 6.70 -21.25 14.12
N GLN A 277 6.87 -20.10 13.46
CA GLN A 277 6.96 -18.80 14.14
C GLN A 277 5.65 -18.44 14.86
N GLN A 278 4.52 -18.62 14.18
CA GLN A 278 3.19 -18.37 14.76
C GLN A 278 2.95 -19.28 15.96
N GLU A 279 3.29 -20.55 15.86
CA GLU A 279 3.17 -21.51 16.98
C GLU A 279 4.04 -21.13 18.16
N ALA A 280 5.30 -20.74 17.93
CA ALA A 280 6.19 -20.27 18.99
C ALA A 280 5.64 -19.04 19.73
N ILE A 281 5.09 -18.08 18.99
CA ILE A 281 4.43 -16.89 19.56
C ILE A 281 3.18 -17.29 20.35
N MET A 282 2.32 -18.14 19.76
CA MET A 282 1.10 -18.60 20.42
C MET A 282 1.39 -19.38 21.70
N THR A 283 2.46 -20.17 21.73
CA THR A 283 2.90 -20.87 22.96
C THR A 283 3.26 -19.87 24.05
N LYS A 284 4.00 -18.80 23.72
CA LYS A 284 4.28 -17.72 24.69
C LYS A 284 3.04 -16.93 25.12
N ILE A 285 2.11 -16.69 24.19
CA ILE A 285 0.83 -16.06 24.55
C ILE A 285 0.06 -16.96 25.51
N ARG A 286 -0.01 -18.28 25.29
CA ARG A 286 -0.72 -19.21 26.19
C ARG A 286 -0.13 -19.27 27.60
N GLU A 287 1.18 -19.04 27.76
CA GLU A 287 1.83 -18.97 29.08
C GLU A 287 1.37 -17.75 29.90
N MET A 288 0.99 -16.64 29.26
CA MET A 288 0.64 -15.39 29.94
C MET A 288 -0.85 -15.04 29.87
N SER A 289 -1.51 -15.39 28.77
CA SER A 289 -2.89 -15.04 28.48
C SER A 289 -3.82 -16.17 28.89
N ARG A 290 -4.84 -15.83 29.68
CA ARG A 290 -5.95 -16.74 30.03
C ARG A 290 -7.09 -16.69 29.00
N SER A 291 -6.93 -15.97 27.89
CA SER A 291 -7.98 -15.80 26.85
C SER A 291 -8.35 -17.11 26.14
N HIS A 292 -7.51 -18.14 26.25
CA HIS A 292 -7.78 -19.47 25.71
C HIS A 292 -8.62 -20.34 26.66
N VAL A 293 -8.89 -19.88 27.89
CA VAL A 293 -9.73 -20.57 28.88
C VAL A 293 -11.19 -20.31 28.55
N VAL A 294 -11.95 -21.38 28.33
CA VAL A 294 -13.40 -21.30 28.13
C VAL A 294 -14.09 -21.41 29.49
N TYR A 295 -14.77 -20.35 29.90
CA TYR A 295 -15.53 -20.32 31.14
C TYR A 295 -16.98 -20.79 30.90
N PRO A 296 -17.64 -21.40 31.91
CA PRO A 296 -19.05 -21.76 31.80
C PRO A 296 -19.91 -20.51 31.54
N GLY A 297 -20.98 -20.68 30.76
CA GLY A 297 -21.94 -19.61 30.51
C GLY A 297 -22.58 -19.10 31.81
N LEU A 298 -22.81 -17.79 31.88
CA LEU A 298 -23.37 -17.14 33.07
C LEU A 298 -24.79 -17.64 33.36
N PRO A 299 -25.04 -18.27 34.54
CA PRO A 299 -26.35 -18.82 34.89
C PRO A 299 -27.47 -17.79 34.88
N GLN A 300 -27.16 -16.53 35.18
CA GLN A 300 -28.09 -15.41 35.26
C GLN A 300 -28.81 -15.12 33.92
N PHE A 301 -28.23 -15.54 32.80
CA PHE A 301 -28.82 -15.37 31.47
C PHE A 301 -29.55 -16.62 30.96
N GLN A 302 -29.54 -17.73 31.70
CA GLN A 302 -30.32 -18.92 31.33
C GLN A 302 -31.81 -18.68 31.61
N GLY A 303 -32.62 -18.57 30.55
CA GLY A 303 -34.08 -18.42 30.65
C GLY A 303 -34.58 -17.00 30.94
N ALA A 304 -33.69 -16.00 30.90
CA ALA A 304 -34.05 -14.60 31.13
C ALA A 304 -34.97 -14.04 30.02
N LYS A 305 -36.09 -13.42 30.43
CA LYS A 305 -36.98 -12.67 29.53
C LYS A 305 -36.84 -11.17 29.80
N GLY A 306 -35.86 -10.54 29.16
CA GLY A 306 -35.61 -9.09 29.25
C GLY A 306 -34.15 -8.72 29.45
N ALA A 307 -33.85 -7.42 29.49
CA ALA A 307 -32.51 -6.91 29.76
C ALA A 307 -32.15 -7.13 31.24
N MET A 308 -31.21 -8.02 31.52
CA MET A 308 -30.63 -8.22 32.85
C MET A 308 -29.25 -7.58 32.93
N THR A 309 -28.95 -6.98 34.08
CA THR A 309 -27.63 -6.41 34.39
C THR A 309 -26.92 -7.37 35.36
N VAL A 310 -25.63 -7.62 35.11
CA VAL A 310 -24.77 -8.49 35.93
C VAL A 310 -23.54 -7.66 36.30
N ASP A 311 -23.08 -7.79 37.55
CA ASP A 311 -21.84 -7.14 38.00
C ASP A 311 -20.63 -7.79 37.27
N TYR A 312 -19.70 -6.96 36.82
CA TYR A 312 -18.49 -7.41 36.11
C TYR A 312 -17.60 -8.31 36.99
N ARG A 313 -17.70 -8.17 38.31
CA ARG A 313 -16.96 -9.02 39.28
C ARG A 313 -17.47 -10.45 39.34
N ASP A 314 -18.71 -10.68 38.93
CA ASP A 314 -19.34 -12.01 38.94
C ASP A 314 -19.10 -12.76 37.62
N VAL A 315 -18.33 -12.19 36.69
CA VAL A 315 -18.01 -12.79 35.39
C VAL A 315 -16.69 -13.57 35.49
N PRO A 316 -16.71 -14.91 35.40
CA PRO A 316 -15.49 -15.71 35.37
C PRO A 316 -14.59 -15.29 34.21
N GLY A 317 -13.29 -15.16 34.46
CA GLY A 317 -12.31 -14.62 33.50
C GLY A 317 -12.10 -13.10 33.56
N LEU A 318 -13.05 -12.33 34.11
CA LEU A 318 -12.81 -10.92 34.48
C LEU A 318 -12.31 -10.79 35.92
N SER A 319 -12.87 -11.56 36.85
CA SER A 319 -12.52 -11.48 38.28
C SER A 319 -11.22 -12.19 38.65
N GLU A 320 -10.90 -13.30 37.98
CA GLU A 320 -9.69 -14.08 38.24
C GLU A 320 -8.40 -13.47 37.66
N GLY A 321 -8.51 -12.47 36.78
CA GLY A 321 -7.37 -11.64 36.35
C GLY A 321 -7.11 -10.45 37.29
N CYS A 322 -7.86 -10.36 38.40
CA CYS A 322 -7.84 -9.24 39.35
C CYS A 322 -7.65 -9.68 40.82
N LEU A 323 -7.19 -10.91 41.07
CA LEU A 323 -6.91 -11.36 42.44
C LEU A 323 -5.42 -11.67 42.66
N SER A 324 -4.67 -10.61 42.92
CA SER A 324 -3.75 -10.63 44.06
C SER A 324 -4.10 -9.45 44.97
N ASP A 325 -4.06 -9.66 46.28
CA ASP A 325 -4.38 -8.67 47.32
C ASP A 325 -3.39 -7.50 47.31
N VAL A 326 -3.47 -6.61 46.32
CA VAL A 326 -2.95 -5.25 46.36
C VAL A 326 -3.83 -4.40 45.44
N THR A 327 -4.15 -3.21 45.91
CA THR A 327 -4.78 -2.12 45.18
C THR A 327 -4.11 -1.81 43.84
N ASP A 328 -4.32 -2.56 42.77
CA ASP A 328 -3.94 -2.14 41.41
C ASP A 328 -4.76 -2.88 40.35
N VAL A 329 -5.58 -2.10 39.65
CA VAL A 329 -6.49 -2.50 38.58
C VAL A 329 -5.73 -2.60 37.24
N GLU A 330 -4.58 -3.29 37.24
CA GLU A 330 -3.65 -3.28 36.08
C GLU A 330 -3.45 -4.65 35.39
N GLU A 331 -3.88 -5.78 35.98
CA GLU A 331 -3.66 -7.10 35.33
C GLU A 331 -4.74 -7.53 34.33
N SER A 332 -5.94 -6.93 34.34
CA SER A 332 -6.96 -7.11 33.28
C SER A 332 -6.95 -5.98 32.23
N GLY A 333 -6.17 -4.92 32.46
CA GLY A 333 -6.14 -3.72 31.62
C GLY A 333 -7.42 -2.88 31.63
N TRP A 334 -8.39 -3.16 32.53
CA TRP A 334 -9.67 -2.48 32.58
C TRP A 334 -9.76 -1.51 33.76
N THR A 335 -9.75 -0.19 33.53
CA THR A 335 -9.91 0.81 34.61
C THR A 335 -11.33 1.42 34.62
N PRO A 336 -11.89 1.82 35.79
CA PRO A 336 -13.18 2.52 35.87
C PRO A 336 -13.24 3.84 35.07
N THR A 337 -12.09 4.43 34.75
CA THR A 337 -11.95 5.56 33.82
C THR A 337 -12.39 5.21 32.39
N MET A 338 -12.30 3.94 31.98
CA MET A 338 -12.75 3.44 30.67
C MET A 338 -14.28 3.38 30.53
N THR A 339 -15.03 3.47 31.63
CA THR A 339 -16.50 3.60 31.64
C THR A 339 -16.95 5.06 31.62
N SER A 340 -16.15 5.96 32.20
CA SER A 340 -16.46 7.41 32.26
C SER A 340 -16.23 8.15 30.93
N ASN A 341 -15.36 7.60 30.10
CA ASN A 341 -15.26 7.94 28.69
C ASN A 341 -15.67 6.67 27.95
N PRO A 342 -16.82 6.59 27.27
CA PRO A 342 -17.04 5.49 26.36
C PRO A 342 -15.96 5.62 25.30
N VAL A 343 -14.88 4.84 25.44
CA VAL A 343 -14.09 4.44 24.29
C VAL A 343 -15.10 3.67 23.47
N ARG A 344 -15.84 4.37 22.59
CA ARG A 344 -16.56 3.75 21.49
C ARG A 344 -15.56 2.76 20.95
N ILE A 345 -15.87 1.47 21.03
CA ILE A 345 -15.10 0.45 20.35
C ILE A 345 -15.17 0.91 18.90
N ILE A 346 -14.12 1.61 18.46
CA ILE A 346 -14.07 2.20 17.14
C ILE A 346 -14.23 1.00 16.24
N SER A 347 -15.22 1.08 15.35
CA SER A 347 -15.38 0.20 14.20
C SER A 347 -14.15 0.38 13.28
N ARG A 348 -12.94 0.05 13.79
CA ARG A 348 -11.65 0.37 13.19
C ARG A 348 -11.47 -0.37 11.88
N SER A 349 -12.22 -1.44 11.62
CA SER A 349 -12.13 -2.17 10.35
C SER A 349 -13.01 -1.52 9.28
N SER A 350 -14.28 -1.27 9.56
CA SER A 350 -15.23 -0.74 8.56
C SER A 350 -14.97 0.73 8.23
N ASP A 351 -14.77 1.56 9.27
CA ASP A 351 -14.57 3.00 9.10
C ASP A 351 -13.23 3.31 8.45
N LEU A 352 -12.17 2.63 8.89
CA LEU A 352 -10.84 2.76 8.28
C LEU A 352 -10.85 2.28 6.83
N TYR A 353 -11.50 1.14 6.56
CA TYR A 353 -11.65 0.64 5.20
C TYR A 353 -12.41 1.65 4.32
N PHE A 354 -13.49 2.24 4.83
CA PHE A 354 -14.24 3.27 4.13
C PHE A 354 -13.37 4.50 3.84
N MET A 355 -12.65 5.02 4.83
CA MET A 355 -11.76 6.17 4.66
C MET A 355 -10.63 5.88 3.67
N GLN A 356 -9.96 4.72 3.77
CA GLN A 356 -8.89 4.31 2.86
C GLN A 356 -9.38 4.15 1.42
N LYS A 357 -10.51 3.47 1.24
CA LYS A 357 -11.12 3.29 -0.07
C LYS A 357 -11.54 4.63 -0.67
N THR A 358 -12.25 5.46 0.10
CA THR A 358 -12.71 6.77 -0.35
C THR A 358 -11.53 7.69 -0.67
N MET A 359 -10.47 7.70 0.14
CA MET A 359 -9.26 8.47 -0.11
C MET A 359 -8.57 8.06 -1.41
N LYS A 360 -8.48 6.75 -1.67
CA LYS A 360 -7.94 6.23 -2.94
C LYS A 360 -8.77 6.71 -4.13
N GLU A 361 -10.09 6.56 -4.06
CA GLU A 361 -10.98 6.95 -5.14
C GLU A 361 -11.02 8.47 -5.38
N LEU A 362 -10.90 9.27 -4.31
CA LEU A 362 -10.76 10.74 -4.42
C LEU A 362 -9.48 11.13 -5.17
N LYS A 363 -8.36 10.44 -4.92
CA LYS A 363 -7.08 10.69 -5.62
C LYS A 363 -7.10 10.26 -7.09
N GLU A 364 -7.83 9.18 -7.41
CA GLU A 364 -7.91 8.63 -8.77
C GLU A 364 -8.98 9.32 -9.64
N HIS A 365 -9.84 10.16 -9.06
CA HIS A 365 -10.89 10.83 -9.80
C HIS A 365 -10.32 11.86 -10.79
N SER A 366 -10.85 11.91 -12.03
CA SER A 366 -10.31 12.77 -13.11
C SER A 366 -10.37 14.28 -12.82
N ALA A 367 -11.25 14.70 -11.92
CA ALA A 367 -11.36 16.08 -11.45
C ALA A 367 -10.46 16.42 -10.24
N ALA A 368 -9.63 15.49 -9.76
CA ALA A 368 -8.88 15.64 -8.52
C ALA A 368 -7.56 16.42 -8.64
N TRP A 369 -7.08 16.66 -9.87
CA TRP A 369 -5.71 17.13 -10.13
C TRP A 369 -5.28 18.35 -9.30
N ALA A 370 -6.19 19.30 -9.07
CA ALA A 370 -5.91 20.54 -8.32
C ALA A 370 -5.82 20.34 -6.80
N PHE A 371 -6.19 19.16 -6.30
CA PHE A 371 -6.30 18.84 -4.88
C PHE A 371 -5.30 17.77 -4.44
N LEU A 372 -4.49 17.24 -5.35
CA LEU A 372 -3.60 16.10 -5.08
C LEU A 372 -2.43 16.45 -4.15
N VAL A 373 -2.00 17.71 -4.15
CA VAL A 373 -0.82 18.20 -3.44
C VAL A 373 -1.11 19.57 -2.82
N PRO A 374 -0.37 19.98 -1.77
CA PRO A 374 -0.50 21.32 -1.22
C PRO A 374 -0.23 22.39 -2.28
N VAL A 375 -0.95 23.50 -2.22
CA VAL A 375 -0.71 24.65 -3.11
C VAL A 375 0.69 25.21 -2.86
N ASN A 376 1.48 25.39 -3.91
CA ASN A 376 2.83 25.96 -3.76
C ASN A 376 2.73 27.46 -3.47
N GLY A 377 3.13 27.89 -2.27
CA GLY A 377 3.12 29.29 -1.85
C GLY A 377 4.12 30.18 -2.59
N GLU A 378 5.11 29.62 -3.28
CA GLU A 378 6.01 30.39 -4.14
C GLU A 378 5.37 30.72 -5.49
N GLU A 379 4.51 29.83 -5.99
CA GLU A 379 3.77 30.01 -7.25
C GLU A 379 2.48 30.83 -7.04
N VAL A 380 1.81 30.62 -5.90
CA VAL A 380 0.57 31.29 -5.52
C VAL A 380 0.82 32.11 -4.25
N VAL A 381 1.49 33.24 -4.42
CA VAL A 381 2.12 34.03 -3.35
C VAL A 381 1.14 34.51 -2.27
N ASP A 382 -0.11 34.81 -2.63
CA ASP A 382 -1.13 35.30 -1.69
C ASP A 382 -2.02 34.19 -1.10
N TYR A 383 -1.83 32.92 -1.49
CA TYR A 383 -2.75 31.84 -1.11
C TYR A 383 -2.88 31.68 0.40
N TYR A 384 -1.76 31.63 1.13
CA TYR A 384 -1.74 31.44 2.58
C TYR A 384 -2.09 32.73 3.37
N ASP A 385 -2.13 33.88 2.69
CA ASP A 385 -2.67 35.11 3.27
C ASP A 385 -4.20 35.06 3.33
N PHE A 386 -4.84 34.40 2.36
CA PHE A 386 -6.30 34.25 2.27
C PHE A 386 -6.84 32.95 2.89
N ILE A 387 -6.12 31.83 2.76
CA ILE A 387 -6.49 30.52 3.28
C ILE A 387 -5.71 30.21 4.55
N LYS A 388 -6.42 30.12 5.69
CA LYS A 388 -5.80 29.95 7.01
C LYS A 388 -5.62 28.51 7.45
N GLU A 389 -6.46 27.62 6.94
CA GLU A 389 -6.41 26.19 7.23
C GLU A 389 -6.26 25.44 5.90
N PRO A 390 -5.05 25.39 5.32
CA PRO A 390 -4.83 24.69 4.06
C PRO A 390 -5.02 23.18 4.24
N MET A 391 -5.62 22.54 3.23
CA MET A 391 -5.81 21.09 3.19
C MET A 391 -5.76 20.60 1.75
N ASP A 392 -5.28 19.37 1.55
CA ASP A 392 -5.14 18.70 0.26
C ASP A 392 -5.11 17.17 0.46
N PHE A 393 -5.25 16.41 -0.63
CA PHE A 393 -5.35 14.95 -0.57
C PHE A 393 -4.05 14.24 -0.21
N ARG A 394 -2.87 14.84 -0.40
CA ARG A 394 -1.62 14.28 0.13
C ARG A 394 -1.63 14.40 1.65
N THR A 395 -1.89 15.58 2.18
CA THR A 395 -1.98 15.84 3.63
C THR A 395 -3.04 14.97 4.29
N MET A 396 -4.23 14.85 3.70
CA MET A 396 -5.26 13.93 4.18
C MET A 396 -4.79 12.47 4.17
N GLY A 397 -4.10 12.05 3.11
CA GLY A 397 -3.53 10.71 3.03
C GLY A 397 -2.53 10.43 4.15
N GLU A 398 -1.64 11.38 4.43
CA GLU A 398 -0.67 11.26 5.54
C GLU A 398 -1.35 11.22 6.90
N LYS A 399 -2.40 12.04 7.12
CA LYS A 399 -3.23 11.98 8.34
C LYS A 399 -3.88 10.61 8.50
N LEU A 400 -4.38 10.02 7.41
CA LEU A 400 -5.03 8.71 7.43
C LEU A 400 -4.04 7.58 7.74
N GLU A 401 -2.88 7.55 7.09
CA GLU A 401 -1.83 6.54 7.36
C GLU A 401 -1.26 6.65 8.78
N ALA A 402 -1.14 7.89 9.30
CA ALA A 402 -0.73 8.14 10.68
C ALA A 402 -1.87 7.95 11.70
N ASN A 403 -3.03 7.43 11.28
CA ASN A 403 -4.19 7.14 12.12
C ASN A 403 -4.70 8.36 12.91
N ARG A 404 -4.62 9.56 12.31
CA ARG A 404 -5.04 10.84 12.91
C ARG A 404 -6.54 11.13 12.77
N TYR A 405 -7.26 10.33 11.98
CA TYR A 405 -8.72 10.39 11.91
C TYR A 405 -9.32 9.35 12.87
N GLN A 406 -9.92 9.85 13.95
CA GLN A 406 -10.57 8.99 14.95
C GLN A 406 -12.00 8.61 14.54
N THR A 407 -12.62 9.41 13.67
CA THR A 407 -13.96 9.17 13.14
C THR A 407 -14.02 9.51 11.65
N VAL A 408 -15.01 8.95 10.95
CA VAL A 408 -15.21 9.24 9.52
C VAL A 408 -15.59 10.70 9.30
N GLU A 409 -16.29 11.32 10.25
CA GLU A 409 -16.65 12.73 10.19
C GLU A 409 -15.42 13.63 10.10
N GLN A 410 -14.37 13.36 10.89
CA GLN A 410 -13.11 14.13 10.82
C GLN A 410 -12.42 14.01 9.44
N PHE A 411 -12.53 12.86 8.78
CA PHE A 411 -12.04 12.67 7.43
C PHE A 411 -12.89 13.43 6.40
N LEU A 412 -14.22 13.43 6.57
CA LEU A 412 -15.13 14.16 5.70
C LEU A 412 -15.01 15.68 5.86
N ASP A 413 -14.76 16.17 7.08
CA ASP A 413 -14.55 17.58 7.37
C ASP A 413 -13.31 18.11 6.64
N ASP A 414 -12.20 17.36 6.67
CA ASP A 414 -11.00 17.71 5.89
C ASP A 414 -11.24 17.66 4.39
N ALA A 415 -11.98 16.66 3.88
CA ALA A 415 -12.33 16.61 2.46
C ALA A 415 -13.18 17.82 2.05
N GLN A 416 -14.12 18.22 2.89
CA GLN A 416 -14.96 19.39 2.66
C GLN A 416 -14.12 20.68 2.70
N LEU A 417 -13.17 20.77 3.64
CA LEU A 417 -12.24 21.90 3.76
C LEU A 417 -11.42 22.11 2.47
N VAL A 418 -10.98 21.04 1.80
CA VAL A 418 -10.33 21.13 0.48
C VAL A 418 -11.22 21.87 -0.53
N PHE A 419 -12.50 21.51 -0.61
CA PHE A 419 -13.44 22.08 -1.57
C PHE A 419 -13.86 23.51 -1.20
N ASP A 420 -14.01 23.78 0.10
CA ASP A 420 -14.35 25.11 0.60
C ASP A 420 -13.20 26.09 0.42
N ASN A 421 -11.96 25.68 0.70
CA ASN A 421 -10.77 26.48 0.42
C ASN A 421 -10.66 26.80 -1.08
N CYS A 422 -10.93 25.81 -1.93
CA CYS A 422 -10.96 26.02 -3.37
C CYS A 422 -11.98 27.09 -3.77
N ARG A 423 -13.21 27.04 -3.26
CA ARG A 423 -14.26 28.03 -3.54
C ARG A 423 -13.98 29.40 -2.93
N ARG A 424 -13.33 29.43 -1.77
CA ARG A 424 -12.99 30.68 -1.08
C ARG A 424 -11.92 31.47 -1.81
N TYR A 425 -10.94 30.78 -2.38
CA TYR A 425 -9.83 31.42 -3.09
C TYR A 425 -10.14 31.69 -4.57
N ASN A 426 -10.81 30.77 -5.25
CA ASN A 426 -11.01 30.85 -6.70
C ASN A 426 -12.35 31.51 -7.08
N PRO A 427 -12.42 32.26 -8.19
CA PRO A 427 -13.65 32.88 -8.64
C PRO A 427 -14.72 31.85 -9.03
N GLU A 428 -15.98 32.23 -8.82
CA GLU A 428 -17.13 31.44 -9.24
C GLU A 428 -17.09 31.14 -10.76
N GLY A 429 -17.39 29.89 -11.13
CA GLY A 429 -17.35 29.44 -12.52
C GLY A 429 -15.97 29.03 -13.05
N SER A 430 -14.90 29.22 -12.28
CA SER A 430 -13.57 28.69 -12.62
C SER A 430 -13.55 27.16 -12.73
N ASN A 431 -12.60 26.62 -13.49
CA ASN A 431 -12.42 25.17 -13.62
C ASN A 431 -12.10 24.51 -12.27
N TYR A 432 -11.40 25.22 -11.38
CA TYR A 432 -11.14 24.80 -10.00
C TYR A 432 -12.44 24.61 -9.20
N VAL A 433 -13.31 25.62 -9.18
CA VAL A 433 -14.61 25.54 -8.48
C VAL A 433 -15.51 24.48 -9.10
N LYS A 434 -15.53 24.33 -10.43
CA LYS A 434 -16.28 23.26 -11.10
C LYS A 434 -15.77 21.87 -10.68
N ASN A 435 -14.47 21.70 -10.54
CA ASN A 435 -13.88 20.44 -10.10
C ASN A 435 -14.16 20.17 -8.62
N ALA A 436 -14.06 21.19 -7.75
CA ALA A 436 -14.43 21.07 -6.34
C ALA A 436 -15.89 20.58 -6.19
N ASN A 437 -16.82 21.16 -6.96
CA ASN A 437 -18.23 20.76 -6.93
C ASN A 437 -18.45 19.31 -7.43
N LYS A 438 -17.71 18.87 -8.46
CA LYS A 438 -17.77 17.48 -8.94
C LYS A 438 -17.23 16.50 -7.89
N MET A 439 -16.10 16.83 -7.28
CA MET A 439 -15.45 16.01 -6.26
C MET A 439 -16.32 15.92 -4.99
N GLU A 440 -16.92 17.02 -4.57
CA GLU A 440 -17.82 17.06 -3.42
C GLU A 440 -19.08 16.22 -3.67
N LYS A 441 -19.66 16.29 -4.88
CA LYS A 441 -20.79 15.43 -5.25
C LYS A 441 -20.38 13.94 -5.21
N PHE A 442 -19.23 13.60 -5.78
CA PHE A 442 -18.71 12.24 -5.76
C PHE A 442 -18.54 11.70 -4.32
N LEU A 443 -18.00 12.53 -3.42
CA LEU A 443 -17.87 12.19 -2.00
C LEU A 443 -19.23 11.96 -1.34
N LYS A 444 -20.21 12.83 -1.59
CA LYS A 444 -21.58 12.69 -1.06
C LYS A 444 -22.24 11.39 -1.53
N ASP A 445 -22.06 11.02 -2.80
CA ASP A 445 -22.57 9.76 -3.35
C ASP A 445 -21.96 8.55 -2.61
N ARG A 446 -20.65 8.60 -2.28
CA ARG A 446 -19.99 7.54 -1.49
C ARG A 446 -20.46 7.43 -0.06
N VAL A 447 -20.71 8.56 0.59
CA VAL A 447 -21.29 8.58 1.94
C VAL A 447 -22.70 8.01 1.92
N ALA A 448 -23.52 8.39 0.94
CA ALA A 448 -24.88 7.86 0.78
C ALA A 448 -24.89 6.34 0.51
N ASP A 449 -23.97 5.84 -0.33
CA ASP A 449 -23.81 4.40 -0.59
C ASP A 449 -23.43 3.62 0.66
N ARG A 450 -22.62 4.21 1.55
CA ARG A 450 -22.28 3.59 2.84
C ARG A 450 -23.49 3.50 3.76
N ILE A 451 -24.22 4.60 3.94
CA ILE A 451 -25.41 4.64 4.80
C ILE A 451 -26.45 3.60 4.35
N LYS A 452 -26.65 3.43 3.04
CA LYS A 452 -27.56 2.42 2.47
C LYS A 452 -27.16 0.98 2.72
N ARG A 453 -25.88 0.70 2.97
CA ARG A 453 -25.39 -0.67 3.27
C ARG A 453 -25.45 -1.00 4.76
N GLU A 454 -25.55 0.03 5.60
CA GLU A 454 -25.64 -0.07 7.06
C GLU A 454 -27.10 -0.06 7.56
N GLN A 455 -28.07 0.22 6.67
CA GLN A 455 -29.53 0.08 6.87
C GLN A 455 -30.03 -1.20 6.20
#